data_AF-A0A1I4I0P7-F1
#
_entry.id   AF-A0A1I4I0P7-F1
#
_cell.length_a   1.000
_cell.length_b   1.000
_cell.length_c   1.000
_cell.angle_alpha   90.00
_cell.angle_beta   90.00
_cell.angle_gamma   90.00
#
_symmetry.space_group_name_H-M   'P 1'
#
loop_
_entity.id
_entity.type
_entity.pdbx_description
1 polymer ?
#
loop_
_entity_poly.entity_id
_entity_poly.type
_entity_poly.pdbx_seq_one_letter_code
_entity_poly.pdbx_strand_id
1 'polypeptide(L)'
;MYELLSNYPTPQKIKRAHFHSLLKIKRLTTDKVNQIQEAAHSTIGNSSLALQLEITPLIEMIRIQTEQINKVQAQINTLMAKIDSPITSITRIVERLGAVILAEIKNIHNFRTPDQLQAFAGLEPSIYQSETIDITRHMVKRGSSYLRYALIRAAKLLAKYSLHFKTYLELKISQEKL
;
A
#
# COMPACT_ATOMS: atom_id res chain seq x y z
N MET A 1 2.90 4.99 18.22
CA MET A 1 1.45 5.28 18.35
C MET A 1 0.73 4.14 19.07
N TYR A 2 0.62 2.94 18.50
CA TYR A 2 -0.06 1.80 19.16
C TYR A 2 0.52 1.45 20.55
N GLU A 3 1.85 1.50 20.69
CA GLU A 3 2.56 1.28 21.95
C GLU A 3 2.27 2.36 23.01
N LEU A 4 2.01 3.61 22.60
CA LEU A 4 1.61 4.69 23.51
C LEU A 4 0.21 4.44 24.07
N LEU A 5 -0.75 4.13 23.19
CA LEU A 5 -2.15 3.94 23.56
C LEU A 5 -2.38 2.62 24.32
N SER A 6 -1.55 1.60 24.06
CA SER A 6 -1.58 0.35 24.83
C SER A 6 -1.16 0.56 26.30
N ASN A 7 -0.11 1.35 26.54
CA ASN A 7 0.38 1.61 27.90
C ASN A 7 -0.40 2.75 28.60
N TYR A 8 -0.86 3.75 27.85
CA TYR A 8 -1.52 4.96 28.35
C TYR A 8 -2.78 5.26 27.52
N PRO A 9 -3.86 4.49 27.69
CA PRO A 9 -5.07 4.58 26.86
C PRO A 9 -5.92 5.84 27.09
N THR A 10 -5.69 6.58 28.19
CA THR A 10 -6.47 7.78 28.53
C THR A 10 -5.56 9.00 28.71
N PRO A 11 -6.06 10.21 28.42
CA PRO A 11 -5.27 11.43 28.62
C PRO A 11 -4.82 11.62 30.07
N GLN A 12 -5.63 11.18 31.04
CA GLN A 12 -5.27 11.19 32.46
C GLN A 12 -4.07 10.28 32.77
N LYS A 13 -3.99 9.10 32.14
CA LYS A 13 -2.84 8.20 32.29
C LYS A 13 -1.59 8.80 31.64
N ILE A 14 -1.73 9.49 30.51
CA ILE A 14 -0.63 10.21 29.84
C ILE A 14 -0.13 11.36 30.72
N LYS A 15 -1.04 12.15 31.32
CA LYS A 15 -0.72 13.23 32.26
C LYS A 15 0.08 12.75 33.47
N ARG A 16 -0.25 11.56 33.99
CA ARG A 16 0.44 10.95 35.15
C ARG A 16 1.70 10.18 34.77
N ALA A 17 1.96 9.95 33.49
CA ALA A 17 3.11 9.18 33.03
C ALA A 17 4.41 9.96 33.24
N HIS A 18 5.45 9.28 33.72
CA HIS A 18 6.78 9.87 33.80
C HIS A 18 7.34 10.12 32.40
N PHE A 19 7.99 11.28 32.22
CA PHE A 19 8.60 11.69 30.95
C PHE A 19 9.54 10.62 30.37
N HIS A 20 10.39 10.03 31.21
CA HIS A 20 11.31 8.96 30.80
C HIS A 20 10.56 7.70 30.33
N SER A 21 9.42 7.35 30.93
CA SER A 21 8.63 6.19 30.49
C SER A 21 8.01 6.41 29.11
N LEU A 22 7.64 7.64 28.78
CA LEU A 22 7.14 8.00 27.45
C LEU A 22 8.25 7.99 26.40
N LEU A 23 9.47 8.43 26.75
CA LEU A 23 10.64 8.38 25.87
C LEU A 23 11.08 6.95 25.50
N LYS A 24 10.77 5.95 26.32
CA LYS A 24 11.05 4.54 25.99
C LYS A 24 10.25 4.05 24.78
N ILE A 25 9.13 4.69 24.45
CA ILE A 25 8.28 4.32 23.32
C ILE A 25 9.00 4.64 22.01
N LYS A 26 9.07 3.66 21.11
CA LYS A 26 9.77 3.84 19.83
C LYS A 26 9.15 5.00 19.03
N ARG A 27 10.03 5.81 18.42
CA ARG A 27 9.69 6.95 17.54
C ARG A 27 9.09 8.18 18.26
N LEU A 28 9.16 8.26 19.58
CA LEU A 28 8.86 9.48 20.33
C LEU A 28 10.15 10.27 20.58
N THR A 29 10.20 11.51 20.11
CA THR A 29 11.28 12.47 20.43
C THR A 29 10.92 13.26 21.68
N THR A 30 11.92 13.86 22.33
CA THR A 30 11.74 14.73 23.51
C THR A 30 10.67 15.79 23.29
N ASP A 31 10.72 16.49 22.16
CA ASP A 31 9.78 17.56 21.82
C ASP A 31 8.36 17.02 21.66
N LYS A 32 8.22 15.82 21.07
CA LYS A 32 6.92 15.18 20.89
C LYS A 32 6.34 14.69 22.22
N VAL A 33 7.17 14.22 23.14
CA VAL A 33 6.71 13.85 24.49
C VAL A 33 6.17 15.06 25.23
N ASN A 34 6.88 16.19 25.20
CA ASN A 34 6.41 17.44 25.80
C ASN A 34 5.06 17.88 25.21
N GLN A 35 4.96 17.91 23.86
CA GLN A 35 3.70 18.26 23.18
C GLN A 35 2.54 17.33 23.58
N ILE A 36 2.79 16.02 23.69
CA ILE A 36 1.77 15.04 24.07
C ILE A 36 1.32 15.25 25.52
N GLN A 37 2.26 15.51 26.43
CA GLN A 37 1.93 15.77 27.84
C GLN A 37 1.16 17.08 27.98
N GLU A 38 1.63 18.18 27.40
CA GLU A 38 0.94 19.47 27.41
C GLU A 38 -0.48 19.35 26.85
N ALA A 39 -0.66 18.66 25.72
CA ALA A 39 -1.97 18.38 25.16
C ALA A 39 -2.85 17.54 26.09
N ALA A 40 -2.28 16.57 26.82
CA ALA A 40 -3.01 15.79 27.80
C ALA A 40 -3.40 16.60 29.06
N HIS A 41 -2.71 17.70 29.35
CA HIS A 41 -3.06 18.62 30.43
C HIS A 41 -4.19 19.59 30.05
N SER A 42 -4.23 20.06 28.81
CA SER A 42 -5.22 21.04 28.30
C SER A 42 -6.45 20.41 27.64
N THR A 43 -6.48 19.08 27.49
CA THR A 43 -7.57 18.38 26.80
C THR A 43 -8.90 18.43 27.55
N ILE A 44 -9.97 18.65 26.80
CA ILE A 44 -11.37 18.49 27.24
C ILE A 44 -11.88 17.04 27.05
N GLY A 45 -10.99 16.11 26.65
CA GLY A 45 -11.34 14.72 26.33
C GLY A 45 -11.83 13.92 27.54
N ASN A 46 -12.91 13.16 27.35
CA ASN A 46 -13.52 12.32 28.38
C ASN A 46 -12.71 11.03 28.62
N SER A 47 -12.36 10.75 29.88
CA SER A 47 -11.71 9.52 30.33
C SER A 47 -12.73 8.47 30.76
N SER A 48 -13.68 8.13 29.88
CA SER A 48 -14.68 7.10 30.19
C SER A 48 -14.01 5.72 30.34
N LEU A 49 -14.42 4.98 31.37
CA LEU A 49 -13.99 3.58 31.56
C LEU A 49 -14.39 2.71 30.36
N ALA A 50 -15.55 2.98 29.75
CA ALA A 50 -16.00 2.24 28.56
C ALA A 50 -15.02 2.39 27.39
N LEU A 51 -14.58 3.61 27.09
CA LEU A 51 -13.60 3.88 26.02
C LEU A 51 -12.24 3.22 26.30
N GLN A 52 -11.82 3.18 27.56
CA GLN A 52 -10.59 2.50 27.96
C GLN A 52 -10.66 0.98 27.78
N LEU A 53 -11.81 0.38 28.09
CA LEU A 53 -12.05 -1.04 27.91
C LEU A 53 -12.19 -1.42 26.43
N GLU A 54 -12.61 -0.50 25.57
CA GLU A 54 -12.72 -0.72 24.13
C GLU A 54 -11.38 -0.57 23.40
N ILE A 55 -10.60 0.48 23.71
CA ILE A 55 -9.39 0.80 22.93
C ILE A 55 -8.29 -0.27 23.07
N THR A 56 -8.18 -0.89 24.25
CA THR A 56 -7.16 -1.90 24.54
C THR A 56 -7.32 -3.16 23.67
N PRO A 57 -8.49 -3.83 23.64
CA PRO A 57 -8.70 -4.99 22.77
C PRO A 57 -8.66 -4.62 21.28
N LEU A 58 -9.07 -3.42 20.86
CA LEU A 58 -8.92 -2.98 19.47
C LEU A 58 -7.46 -2.90 19.04
N ILE A 59 -6.58 -2.35 19.89
CA ILE A 59 -5.13 -2.31 19.62
C ILE A 59 -4.56 -3.73 19.54
N GLU A 60 -5.00 -4.62 20.43
CA GLU A 60 -4.57 -6.02 20.42
C GLU A 60 -5.03 -6.73 19.14
N MET A 61 -6.27 -6.49 18.70
CA MET A 61 -6.79 -7.02 17.44
C MET A 61 -5.97 -6.54 16.24
N ILE A 62 -5.61 -5.25 16.19
CA ILE A 62 -4.73 -4.70 15.14
C ILE A 62 -3.37 -5.41 15.17
N ARG A 63 -2.81 -5.66 16.36
CA ARG A 63 -1.52 -6.34 16.51
C ARG A 63 -1.57 -7.77 15.98
N ILE A 64 -2.58 -8.53 16.38
CA ILE A 64 -2.81 -9.91 15.93
C ILE A 64 -2.99 -9.93 14.41
N GLN A 65 -3.86 -9.08 13.86
CA GLN A 65 -4.07 -8.98 12.41
C GLN A 65 -2.79 -8.64 11.66
N THR A 66 -1.99 -7.71 12.18
CA THR A 66 -0.69 -7.35 11.59
C THR A 66 0.28 -8.54 11.59
N GLU A 67 0.33 -9.31 12.68
CA GLU A 67 1.15 -10.51 12.76
C GLU A 67 0.70 -11.58 11.77
N GLN A 68 -0.61 -11.81 11.65
CA GLN A 68 -1.17 -12.76 10.68
C GLN A 68 -0.86 -12.33 9.24
N ILE A 69 -1.01 -11.04 8.91
CA ILE A 69 -0.63 -10.49 7.61
C ILE A 69 0.86 -10.76 7.33
N ASN A 70 1.73 -10.53 8.30
CA ASN A 70 3.17 -10.77 8.13
C ASN A 70 3.51 -12.26 7.94
N LYS A 71 2.82 -13.16 8.65
CA LYS A 71 2.98 -14.62 8.50
C LYS A 71 2.58 -15.06 7.09
N VAL A 72 1.41 -14.63 6.62
CA VAL A 72 0.94 -14.92 5.26
C VAL A 72 1.89 -14.33 4.23
N GLN A 73 2.38 -13.11 4.44
CA GLN A 73 3.35 -12.48 3.54
C GLN A 73 4.66 -13.28 3.44
N ALA A 74 5.19 -13.78 4.57
CA ALA A 74 6.40 -14.59 4.57
C ALA A 74 6.21 -15.92 3.81
N GLN A 75 5.03 -16.53 3.92
CA GLN A 75 4.68 -17.72 3.15
C GLN A 75 4.60 -17.42 1.66
N ILE A 76 3.95 -16.31 1.26
CA ILE A 76 3.89 -15.85 -0.14
C ILE A 76 5.30 -15.66 -0.69
N ASN A 77 6.18 -14.99 0.06
CA ASN A 77 7.55 -14.74 -0.36
C ASN A 77 8.33 -16.05 -0.58
N THR A 78 8.13 -17.03 0.31
CA THR A 78 8.74 -18.37 0.19
C THR A 78 8.25 -19.10 -1.07
N LEU A 79 6.96 -19.00 -1.38
CA LEU A 79 6.40 -19.59 -2.61
C LEU A 79 6.90 -18.86 -3.86
N MET A 80 6.94 -17.54 -3.84
CA MET A 80 7.45 -16.72 -4.95
C MET A 80 8.93 -17.01 -5.25
N ALA A 81 9.75 -17.23 -4.22
CA ALA A 81 11.14 -17.62 -4.38
C ALA A 81 11.29 -19.00 -5.06
N LYS A 82 10.35 -19.93 -4.84
CA LYS A 82 10.35 -21.24 -5.52
C LYS A 82 9.90 -21.17 -6.97
N ILE A 83 9.01 -20.23 -7.30
CA ILE A 83 8.54 -20.01 -8.68
C ILE A 83 9.68 -19.44 -9.54
N ASP A 84 10.59 -18.66 -8.93
CA ASP A 84 11.73 -18.02 -9.60
C ASP A 84 11.35 -17.27 -10.89
N SER A 85 10.22 -16.55 -10.83
CA SER A 85 9.70 -15.82 -11.98
C SER A 85 10.56 -14.59 -12.27
N PRO A 86 10.85 -14.26 -13.55
CA PRO A 86 11.54 -13.02 -13.92
C PRO A 86 10.91 -11.73 -13.36
N ILE A 87 9.63 -11.76 -12.97
CA ILE A 87 8.95 -10.60 -12.36
C ILE A 87 9.56 -10.17 -11.02
N THR A 88 10.26 -11.06 -10.32
CA THR A 88 10.95 -10.77 -9.05
C THR A 88 12.35 -10.19 -9.24
N SER A 89 12.94 -10.31 -10.45
CA SER A 89 14.28 -9.79 -10.77
C SER A 89 14.37 -8.27 -10.66
N ILE A 90 13.25 -7.59 -10.88
CA ILE A 90 13.20 -6.14 -10.77
C ILE A 90 13.11 -5.79 -9.29
N THR A 91 14.27 -5.45 -8.71
CA THR A 91 14.62 -5.37 -7.27
C THR A 91 13.74 -4.45 -6.40
N ARG A 92 12.68 -3.87 -6.96
CA ARG A 92 11.73 -2.98 -6.27
C ARG A 92 10.27 -3.14 -6.72
N ILE A 93 9.97 -4.05 -7.64
CA ILE A 93 8.61 -4.58 -7.73
C ILE A 93 8.45 -5.42 -6.48
N VAL A 94 7.64 -4.91 -5.56
CA VAL A 94 7.36 -5.56 -4.28
C VAL A 94 6.92 -7.00 -4.59
N GLU A 95 7.52 -7.98 -3.93
CA GLU A 95 7.17 -9.41 -4.03
C GLU A 95 5.65 -9.62 -4.01
N ARG A 96 4.94 -8.76 -3.27
CA ARG A 96 3.47 -8.64 -3.24
C ARG A 96 2.83 -8.32 -4.60
N LEU A 97 3.29 -7.27 -5.28
CA LEU A 97 2.73 -6.86 -6.57
C LEU A 97 3.02 -7.92 -7.63
N GLY A 98 4.24 -8.48 -7.62
CA GLY A 98 4.60 -9.60 -8.48
C GLY A 98 3.71 -10.82 -8.23
N ALA A 99 3.50 -11.20 -6.97
CA ALA A 99 2.60 -12.29 -6.58
C ALA A 99 1.16 -12.06 -7.04
N VAL A 100 0.63 -10.84 -6.86
CA VAL A 100 -0.72 -10.49 -7.34
C VAL A 100 -0.81 -10.60 -8.85
N ILE A 101 0.18 -10.06 -9.59
CA ILE A 101 0.20 -10.16 -11.06
C ILE A 101 0.21 -11.62 -11.49
N LEU A 102 1.12 -12.45 -10.94
CA LEU A 102 1.20 -13.88 -11.27
C LEU A 102 -0.08 -14.65 -10.92
N ALA A 103 -0.69 -14.37 -9.76
CA ALA A 103 -1.93 -15.02 -9.33
C ALA A 103 -3.10 -14.69 -10.26
N GLU A 104 -3.17 -13.46 -10.76
CA GLU A 104 -4.24 -12.97 -11.63
C GLU A 104 -4.07 -13.47 -13.09
N ILE A 105 -2.86 -13.38 -13.64
CA ILE A 105 -2.60 -13.82 -15.03
C ILE A 105 -2.50 -15.35 -15.13
N LYS A 106 -2.17 -16.02 -14.03
CA LYS A 106 -1.86 -17.46 -13.87
C LYS A 106 -0.65 -17.91 -14.67
N ASN A 107 -0.68 -17.77 -15.99
CA ASN A 107 0.40 -18.14 -16.90
C ASN A 107 0.60 -17.04 -17.95
N ILE A 108 1.81 -16.50 -18.04
CA ILE A 108 2.16 -15.46 -19.02
C ILE A 108 2.03 -15.95 -20.46
N HIS A 109 2.20 -17.25 -20.71
CA HIS A 109 2.08 -17.84 -22.05
C HIS A 109 0.64 -17.87 -22.59
N ASN A 110 -0.36 -17.53 -21.77
CA ASN A 110 -1.72 -17.32 -22.25
C ASN A 110 -1.85 -16.06 -23.12
N PHE A 111 -0.87 -15.15 -23.06
CA PHE A 111 -0.85 -13.90 -23.80
C PHE A 111 0.25 -13.95 -24.85
N ARG A 112 -0.13 -13.86 -26.13
CA ARG A 112 0.82 -13.87 -27.26
C ARG A 112 1.49 -12.52 -27.45
N THR A 113 0.80 -11.45 -27.10
CA THR A 113 1.28 -10.07 -27.22
C THR A 113 1.03 -9.29 -25.92
N PRO A 114 1.86 -8.27 -25.61
CA PRO A 114 1.63 -7.41 -24.46
C PRO A 114 0.26 -6.70 -24.51
N ASP A 115 -0.23 -6.37 -25.70
CA ASP A 115 -1.52 -5.71 -25.91
C ASP A 115 -2.69 -6.60 -25.45
N GLN A 116 -2.59 -7.92 -25.63
CA GLN A 116 -3.59 -8.86 -25.12
C GLN A 116 -3.66 -8.85 -23.59
N LEU A 117 -2.50 -8.75 -22.92
CA LEU A 117 -2.46 -8.61 -21.47
C LEU A 117 -2.99 -7.26 -21.01
N GLN A 118 -2.69 -6.18 -21.76
CA GLN A 118 -3.22 -4.85 -21.49
C GLN A 118 -4.75 -4.80 -21.60
N ALA A 119 -5.31 -5.37 -22.66
CA ALA A 119 -6.75 -5.49 -22.88
C ALA A 119 -7.40 -6.35 -21.78
N PHE A 120 -6.79 -7.49 -21.42
CA PHE A 120 -7.26 -8.36 -20.33
C PHE A 120 -7.31 -7.64 -18.98
N ALA A 121 -6.32 -6.81 -18.67
CA ALA A 121 -6.29 -5.97 -17.47
C ALA A 121 -7.25 -4.75 -17.53
N GLY A 122 -7.85 -4.50 -18.69
CA GLY A 122 -8.72 -3.35 -18.94
C GLY A 122 -7.98 -2.01 -18.85
N LEU A 123 -6.71 -1.99 -19.29
CA LEU A 123 -5.82 -0.83 -19.35
C LEU A 123 -5.86 -0.12 -20.72
N GLU A 124 -6.81 -0.49 -21.58
CA GLU A 124 -7.06 0.16 -22.86
C GLU A 124 -8.02 1.36 -22.71
N PRO A 125 -7.83 2.43 -23.50
CA PRO A 125 -8.78 3.53 -23.55
C PRO A 125 -10.09 3.06 -24.20
N SER A 126 -11.22 3.59 -23.74
CA SER A 126 -12.50 3.31 -24.41
C SER A 126 -12.58 4.11 -25.69
N ILE A 127 -12.66 3.42 -26.82
CA ILE A 127 -12.88 4.02 -28.13
C ILE A 127 -14.38 4.21 -28.31
N TYR A 128 -14.81 5.45 -28.50
CA TYR A 128 -16.16 5.76 -28.97
C TYR A 128 -16.06 6.14 -30.44
N GLN A 129 -16.44 5.22 -31.31
CA GLN A 129 -16.51 5.40 -32.75
C GLN A 129 -17.91 5.84 -33.15
N SER A 130 -18.06 7.10 -33.57
CA SER A 130 -19.18 7.55 -34.41
C SER A 130 -18.67 7.83 -35.83
N GLU A 131 -19.57 7.92 -36.82
CA GLU A 131 -19.21 8.13 -38.25
C GLU A 131 -18.36 9.38 -38.52
N THR A 132 -18.19 10.28 -37.55
CA THR A 132 -17.54 11.59 -37.75
C THR A 132 -16.47 11.93 -36.71
N ILE A 133 -16.38 11.23 -35.57
CA ILE A 133 -15.43 11.58 -34.49
C ILE A 133 -14.97 10.33 -33.73
N ASP A 134 -13.66 10.08 -33.73
CA ASP A 134 -13.01 9.16 -32.81
C ASP A 134 -12.65 9.89 -31.52
N ILE A 135 -13.40 9.65 -30.45
CA ILE A 135 -13.11 10.25 -29.13
C ILE A 135 -12.50 9.19 -28.23
N THR A 136 -11.23 9.34 -27.91
CA THR A 136 -10.55 8.53 -26.89
C THR A 136 -11.07 8.94 -25.51
N ARG A 137 -11.87 8.08 -24.87
CA ARG A 137 -12.51 8.35 -23.56
C ARG A 137 -11.76 7.63 -22.41
N HIS A 138 -12.44 7.48 -21.27
CA HIS A 138 -11.94 6.85 -20.05
C HIS A 138 -11.43 5.43 -20.28
N MET A 139 -10.55 4.95 -19.40
CA MET A 139 -10.12 3.57 -19.37
C MET A 139 -11.32 2.59 -19.24
N VAL A 140 -11.34 1.54 -20.05
CA VAL A 140 -12.45 0.59 -20.19
C VAL A 140 -12.75 -0.19 -18.90
N LYS A 141 -11.76 -0.34 -18.01
CA LYS A 141 -11.90 -0.95 -16.68
C LYS A 141 -12.51 -2.37 -16.66
N ARG A 142 -12.35 -3.15 -17.74
CA ARG A 142 -12.67 -4.58 -17.78
C ARG A 142 -11.65 -5.43 -16.99
N GLY A 143 -12.03 -6.64 -16.59
CA GLY A 143 -11.15 -7.56 -15.86
C GLY A 143 -10.92 -7.22 -14.38
N SER A 144 -9.90 -7.84 -13.78
CA SER A 144 -9.61 -7.72 -12.34
C SER A 144 -9.12 -6.32 -11.96
N SER A 145 -9.79 -5.71 -10.97
CA SER A 145 -9.36 -4.44 -10.38
C SER A 145 -8.00 -4.57 -9.66
N TYR A 146 -7.71 -5.75 -9.09
CA TYR A 146 -6.45 -6.04 -8.43
C TYR A 146 -5.30 -6.14 -9.42
N LEU A 147 -5.50 -6.85 -10.54
CA LEU A 147 -4.50 -6.91 -11.62
C LEU A 147 -4.17 -5.52 -12.15
N ARG A 148 -5.20 -4.72 -12.43
CA ARG A 148 -5.04 -3.35 -12.90
C ARG A 148 -4.29 -2.47 -11.91
N TYR A 149 -4.70 -2.53 -10.63
CA TYR A 149 -4.00 -1.83 -9.55
C TYR A 149 -2.53 -2.24 -9.49
N ALA A 150 -2.25 -3.55 -9.52
CA ALA A 150 -0.90 -4.08 -9.40
C ALA A 150 0.00 -3.65 -10.56
N LEU A 151 -0.50 -3.71 -11.80
CA LEU A 151 0.22 -3.28 -12.99
C LEU A 151 0.51 -1.77 -12.98
N ILE A 152 -0.49 -0.93 -12.68
CA ILE A 152 -0.30 0.52 -12.60
C ILE A 152 0.68 0.87 -11.49
N ARG A 153 0.55 0.23 -10.32
CA ARG A 153 1.43 0.48 -9.18
C ARG A 153 2.87 0.05 -9.49
N ALA A 154 3.04 -1.13 -10.11
CA ALA A 154 4.34 -1.62 -10.55
C ALA A 154 4.98 -0.66 -11.57
N ALA A 155 4.25 -0.25 -12.62
CA ALA A 155 4.73 0.69 -13.62
C ALA A 155 5.17 2.04 -13.02
N LYS A 156 4.38 2.60 -12.09
CA LYS A 156 4.76 3.85 -11.39
C LYS A 156 6.02 3.71 -10.54
N LEU A 157 6.15 2.59 -9.83
CA LEU A 157 7.34 2.31 -9.01
C LEU A 157 8.58 2.08 -9.89
N LEU A 158 8.43 1.39 -11.03
CA LEU A 158 9.48 1.18 -12.01
C LEU A 158 10.02 2.51 -12.55
N ALA A 159 9.13 3.38 -13.03
CA ALA A 159 9.52 4.69 -13.56
C ALA A 159 10.14 5.59 -12.48
N LYS A 160 9.76 5.44 -11.21
CA LYS A 160 10.34 6.20 -10.10
C LYS A 160 11.77 5.76 -9.75
N TYR A 161 12.07 4.46 -9.87
CA TYR A 161 13.30 3.89 -9.33
C TYR A 161 14.30 3.39 -10.37
N SER A 162 13.89 3.23 -11.63
CA SER A 162 14.77 2.86 -12.73
C SER A 162 14.84 3.99 -13.75
N LEU A 163 16.07 4.48 -14.00
CA LEU A 163 16.32 5.51 -14.99
C LEU A 163 15.87 5.06 -16.38
N HIS A 164 16.12 3.80 -16.75
CA HIS A 164 15.74 3.24 -18.05
C HIS A 164 14.23 3.29 -18.30
N PHE A 165 13.42 2.86 -17.32
CA PHE A 165 11.96 2.91 -17.45
C PHE A 165 11.41 4.33 -17.38
N LYS A 166 12.08 5.23 -16.66
CA LYS A 166 11.75 6.65 -16.65
C LYS A 166 11.92 7.27 -18.03
N THR A 167 13.08 7.07 -18.66
CA THR A 167 13.37 7.60 -20.01
C THR A 167 12.43 6.97 -21.05
N TYR A 168 12.14 5.68 -20.93
CA TYR A 168 11.18 5.02 -21.81
C TYR A 168 9.77 5.61 -21.71
N LEU A 169 9.30 5.89 -20.49
CA LEU A 169 8.01 6.54 -20.27
C LEU A 169 7.97 7.95 -20.87
N GLU A 170 9.02 8.74 -20.67
CA GLU A 170 9.14 10.09 -21.25
C GLU A 170 9.11 10.05 -22.78
N LEU A 171 9.82 9.09 -23.40
CA LEU A 171 9.79 8.86 -24.84
C LEU A 171 8.37 8.50 -25.33
N LYS A 172 7.66 7.60 -24.64
CA LYS A 172 6.29 7.22 -25.03
C LYS A 172 5.30 8.37 -24.92
N ILE A 173 5.41 9.18 -23.86
CA ILE A 173 4.59 10.40 -23.70
C ILE A 173 4.89 11.41 -24.83
N SER A 174 6.13 11.50 -25.29
CA SER A 174 6.47 12.38 -26.42
C SER A 174 5.94 11.87 -27.76
N GLN A 175 5.82 10.55 -27.92
CA GLN A 175 5.29 9.90 -29.13
C GLN A 175 3.75 9.99 -29.22
N GLU A 176 3.03 9.97 -28.10
CA GLU A 176 1.57 10.08 -28.04
C GLU A 176 1.03 11.52 -28.13
N LYS A 177 1.90 12.54 -28.25
CA LYS A 177 1.49 13.95 -28.43
C LYS A 177 1.15 14.33 -29.89
N LEU A 178 0.74 13.37 -30.71
CA LEU A 178 0.25 13.59 -32.08
C LEU A 178 -1.25 13.35 -32.15
#